data_AF-A0A176YR53-F1
#
_entry.id   AF-A0A176YR53-F1
#
_cell.length_a   1.000
_cell.length_b   1.000
_cell.length_c   1.000
_cell.angle_alpha   90.00
_cell.angle_beta   90.00
_cell.angle_gamma   90.00
#
_symmetry.space_group_name_H-M   'P 1'
#
loop_
_entity.id
_entity.type
_entity.pdbx_description
1 polymer ?
#
loop_
_entity_poly.entity_id
_entity_poly.type
_entity_poly.pdbx_seq_one_letter_code
_entity_poly.pdbx_strand_id
1 'polypeptide(L)'
;MTRVKMSPVLETALLCAALVAAVPAAAGEQMTEKKGTTPYVTHFIFRPIMSIDIPGLGTATNLEAVGTTQNMKGEKMLDKMSARCAALSVASGDKKYIDGACVLADSDGDKIFSTFDTRDVDKTQPDMKCGTHIITGGTGKYKGITGTEPFACIAMPALAGPGDYTAMDIPHNTAWEIK
;
A
#
# COMPACT_ATOMS: atom_id res chain seq x y z
N MET A 1 -59.61 16.59 39.82
CA MET A 1 -58.90 15.55 39.03
C MET A 1 -58.52 16.16 37.69
N THR A 2 -57.28 16.63 37.56
CA THR A 2 -56.84 17.40 36.39
C THR A 2 -55.88 16.54 35.56
N ARG A 3 -56.31 16.11 34.37
CA ARG A 3 -55.46 15.41 33.39
C ARG A 3 -54.39 16.39 32.91
N VAL A 4 -53.12 16.09 33.17
CA VAL A 4 -51.99 16.80 32.53
C VAL A 4 -51.88 16.28 31.09
N LYS A 5 -52.08 17.16 30.11
CA LYS A 5 -51.73 16.89 28.71
C LYS A 5 -50.21 17.04 28.57
N MET A 6 -49.52 15.95 28.25
CA MET A 6 -48.12 16.00 27.82
C MET A 6 -48.01 16.78 26.51
N SER A 7 -47.02 17.66 26.44
CA SER A 7 -46.72 18.48 25.27
C SER A 7 -46.07 17.61 24.17
N PRO A 8 -46.44 17.77 22.89
CA PRO A 8 -45.93 16.95 21.78
C PRO A 8 -44.41 17.05 21.60
N VAL A 9 -43.78 18.09 22.16
CA VAL A 9 -42.31 18.29 22.16
C VAL A 9 -41.59 17.27 23.05
N LEU A 10 -42.26 16.75 24.09
CA LEU A 10 -41.67 15.78 25.00
C LEU A 10 -41.67 14.35 24.41
N GLU A 11 -42.62 14.03 23.53
CA GLU A 11 -42.64 12.76 22.78
C GLU A 11 -41.54 12.71 21.71
N THR A 12 -41.19 13.84 21.09
CA THR A 12 -40.15 13.88 20.05
C THR A 12 -38.73 13.73 20.60
N ALA A 13 -38.47 14.20 21.83
CA ALA A 13 -37.16 14.09 22.46
C ALA A 13 -36.80 12.65 22.87
N LEU A 14 -37.80 11.84 23.24
CA LEU A 14 -37.61 10.45 23.64
C LEU A 14 -37.31 9.51 22.45
N LEU A 15 -37.79 9.82 21.24
CA LEU A 15 -37.45 9.04 20.05
C LEU A 15 -36.01 9.28 19.56
N CYS A 16 -35.45 10.49 19.74
CA CYS A 16 -34.07 10.76 19.35
C CYS A 16 -33.04 10.13 20.30
N ALA A 17 -33.36 9.97 21.58
CA ALA A 17 -32.47 9.32 22.55
C ALA A 17 -32.40 7.80 22.37
N ALA A 18 -33.44 7.16 21.83
CA ALA A 18 -33.47 5.72 21.60
C ALA A 18 -32.67 5.27 20.35
N LEU A 19 -32.38 6.18 19.41
CA LEU A 19 -31.65 5.87 18.17
C LEU A 19 -30.12 5.89 18.32
N VAL A 20 -29.58 6.36 19.45
CA VAL A 20 -28.12 6.42 19.68
C VAL A 20 -27.59 5.19 20.44
N ALA A 21 -28.48 4.34 20.98
CA ALA A 21 -28.09 3.17 21.78
C ALA A 21 -27.84 1.89 20.96
N ALA A 22 -28.02 1.92 19.63
CA ALA A 22 -27.73 0.81 18.74
C ALA A 22 -26.64 1.20 17.74
N VAL A 23 -25.46 1.53 18.25
CA VAL A 23 -24.24 1.43 17.44
C VAL A 23 -23.91 -0.07 17.40
N PRO A 24 -23.96 -0.77 16.27
CA PRO A 24 -23.28 -2.05 16.19
C PRO A 24 -21.80 -1.73 16.31
N ALA A 25 -21.24 -1.95 17.50
CA ALA A 25 -19.80 -2.06 17.74
C ALA A 25 -19.26 -3.37 17.13
N ALA A 26 -19.64 -3.62 15.87
CA ALA A 26 -19.28 -4.79 15.09
C ALA A 26 -18.83 -4.32 13.71
N ALA A 27 -17.91 -3.37 13.67
CA ALA A 27 -16.84 -3.48 12.68
C ALA A 27 -15.99 -4.67 13.14
N GLY A 28 -16.47 -5.88 12.85
CA GLY A 28 -15.68 -7.08 13.09
C GLY A 28 -14.36 -6.89 12.36
N GLU A 29 -13.24 -6.99 13.08
CA GLU A 29 -11.94 -7.22 12.46
C GLU A 29 -12.13 -8.42 11.55
N GLN A 30 -12.28 -8.15 10.26
CA GLN A 30 -12.30 -9.20 9.26
C GLN A 30 -10.94 -9.84 9.37
N MET A 31 -10.91 -11.03 9.95
CA MET A 31 -9.67 -11.75 10.22
C MET A 31 -8.87 -11.80 8.93
N THR A 32 -7.73 -11.12 8.92
CA THR A 32 -6.76 -11.28 7.85
C THR A 32 -6.33 -12.73 7.84
N GLU A 33 -6.39 -13.37 6.68
CA GLU A 33 -5.95 -14.75 6.55
C GLU A 33 -4.50 -14.86 7.05
N LYS A 34 -4.26 -15.79 7.98
CA LYS A 34 -2.94 -15.97 8.60
C LYS A 34 -1.85 -16.34 7.59
N LYS A 35 -2.21 -16.82 6.42
CA LYS A 35 -1.30 -17.09 5.31
C LYS A 35 -2.08 -17.05 4.01
N GLY A 36 -1.43 -16.65 2.94
CA GLY A 36 -2.10 -16.60 1.64
C GLY A 36 -1.16 -16.18 0.52
N THR A 37 -1.73 -16.19 -0.68
CA THR A 37 -1.08 -15.69 -1.89
C THR A 37 -2.06 -14.89 -2.71
N THR A 38 -1.67 -13.71 -3.17
CA THR A 38 -2.54 -12.88 -4.02
C THR A 38 -1.73 -12.02 -4.98
N PRO A 39 -2.11 -11.97 -6.26
CA PRO A 39 -1.58 -10.99 -7.19
C PRO A 39 -2.24 -9.63 -6.96
N TYR A 40 -1.45 -8.56 -6.92
CA TYR A 40 -1.94 -7.20 -6.86
C TYR A 40 -1.05 -6.28 -7.69
N VAL A 41 -1.59 -5.14 -8.14
CA VAL A 41 -0.80 -4.10 -8.82
C VAL A 41 -0.70 -2.90 -7.90
N THR A 42 0.47 -2.26 -7.82
CA THR A 42 0.57 -0.89 -7.30
C THR A 42 0.71 0.09 -8.43
N HIS A 43 -0.15 1.10 -8.45
CA HIS A 43 -0.11 2.19 -9.41
C HIS A 43 0.69 3.33 -8.80
N PHE A 44 1.96 3.45 -9.18
CA PHE A 44 2.88 4.42 -8.59
C PHE A 44 3.10 5.63 -9.48
N ILE A 45 3.24 6.77 -8.82
CA ILE A 45 3.92 7.95 -9.34
C ILE A 45 5.24 8.10 -8.57
N PHE A 46 6.34 8.09 -9.30
CA PHE A 46 7.68 8.34 -8.79
C PHE A 46 8.07 9.79 -9.04
N ARG A 47 8.78 10.37 -8.08
CA ARG A 47 9.44 11.67 -8.23
C ARG A 47 10.87 11.63 -7.69
N PRO A 48 11.81 12.32 -8.34
CA PRO A 48 13.14 12.54 -7.75
C PRO A 48 13.04 13.50 -6.57
N ILE A 49 13.79 13.20 -5.51
CA ILE A 49 13.94 14.05 -4.33
C ILE A 49 15.28 14.78 -4.38
N MET A 50 16.35 14.05 -4.70
CA MET A 50 17.68 14.60 -4.90
C MET A 50 18.49 13.68 -5.81
N SER A 51 19.36 14.28 -6.61
CA SER A 51 20.29 13.55 -7.47
C SER A 51 21.72 14.02 -7.24
N ILE A 52 22.64 13.07 -7.23
CA ILE A 52 24.07 13.30 -7.37
C ILE A 52 24.42 12.84 -8.77
N ASP A 53 24.89 13.76 -9.61
CA ASP A 53 25.36 13.46 -10.95
C ASP A 53 26.85 13.78 -11.06
N ILE A 54 27.64 12.79 -11.47
CA ILE A 54 29.08 12.94 -11.71
C ILE A 54 29.32 12.71 -13.20
N PRO A 55 29.64 13.78 -13.96
CA PRO A 55 29.85 13.68 -15.40
C PRO A 55 30.85 12.60 -15.78
N GLY A 56 30.44 11.69 -16.68
CA GLY A 56 31.27 10.59 -17.17
C GLY A 56 31.41 9.40 -16.22
N LEU A 57 30.80 9.41 -15.03
CA LEU A 57 30.88 8.32 -14.05
C LEU A 57 29.52 7.70 -13.72
N GLY A 58 28.51 8.52 -13.43
CA GLY A 58 27.16 8.03 -13.12
C GLY A 58 26.33 8.95 -12.24
N THR A 59 25.10 8.49 -12.02
CA THR A 59 24.06 9.22 -11.30
C THR A 59 23.49 8.35 -10.19
N ALA A 60 23.24 8.96 -9.03
CA ALA A 60 22.50 8.37 -7.92
C ALA A 60 21.33 9.30 -7.57
N THR A 61 20.11 8.78 -7.59
CA THR A 61 18.88 9.56 -7.38
C THR A 61 18.06 8.95 -6.26
N ASN A 62 17.80 9.72 -5.21
CA ASN A 62 16.78 9.36 -4.24
C ASN A 62 15.40 9.64 -4.84
N LEU A 63 14.53 8.64 -4.78
CA LEU A 63 13.18 8.67 -5.32
C LEU A 63 12.18 8.56 -4.17
N GLU A 64 11.05 9.23 -4.33
CA GLU A 64 9.82 8.89 -3.62
C GLU A 64 8.83 8.31 -4.61
N ALA A 65 8.18 7.21 -4.24
CA ALA A 65 7.04 6.67 -4.97
C ALA A 65 5.79 6.77 -4.10
N VAL A 66 4.68 7.24 -4.66
CA VAL A 66 3.37 7.27 -3.99
C VAL A 66 2.31 6.67 -4.91
N GLY A 67 1.39 5.91 -4.34
CA GLY A 67 0.43 5.17 -5.16
C GLY A 67 -0.67 4.49 -4.37
N THR A 68 -1.43 3.65 -5.06
CA THR A 68 -2.47 2.80 -4.46
C THR A 68 -2.38 1.39 -5.00
N THR A 69 -2.78 0.42 -4.20
CA THR A 69 -2.84 -0.98 -4.60
C THR A 69 -4.21 -1.38 -5.16
N GLN A 70 -4.22 -2.35 -6.06
CA GLN A 70 -5.41 -3.02 -6.57
C GLN A 70 -5.19 -4.53 -6.49
N ASN A 71 -6.02 -5.24 -5.74
CA ASN A 71 -6.00 -6.70 -5.72
C ASN A 71 -6.61 -7.25 -7.01
N MET A 72 -5.90 -8.12 -7.73
CA MET A 72 -6.34 -8.59 -9.04
C MET A 72 -7.41 -9.70 -8.98
N LYS A 73 -7.65 -10.26 -7.79
CA LYS A 73 -8.75 -11.20 -7.50
C LYS A 73 -9.97 -10.52 -6.89
N GLY A 74 -9.90 -9.23 -6.57
CA GLY A 74 -10.95 -8.50 -5.85
C GLY A 74 -11.07 -8.85 -4.37
N GLU A 75 -10.04 -9.48 -3.78
CA GLU A 75 -9.97 -9.78 -2.35
C GLU A 75 -9.64 -8.53 -1.54
N LYS A 76 -9.96 -8.49 -0.24
CA LYS A 76 -9.67 -7.32 0.62
C LYS A 76 -8.18 -7.14 0.91
N MET A 77 -7.43 -8.23 1.00
CA MET A 77 -6.00 -8.20 1.33
C MET A 77 -5.23 -7.51 0.20
N LEU A 78 -4.45 -6.48 0.52
CA LEU A 78 -3.67 -5.69 -0.44
C LEU A 78 -4.52 -4.96 -1.49
N ASP A 79 -5.83 -4.78 -1.27
CA ASP A 79 -6.69 -3.94 -2.11
C ASP A 79 -6.83 -2.54 -1.55
N LYS A 80 -6.78 -1.53 -2.42
CA LYS A 80 -7.02 -0.11 -2.11
C LYS A 80 -6.20 0.40 -0.93
N MET A 81 -5.00 -0.14 -0.73
CA MET A 81 -4.05 0.40 0.24
C MET A 81 -3.34 1.60 -0.36
N SER A 82 -3.05 2.58 0.47
CA SER A 82 -2.11 3.65 0.11
C SER A 82 -0.69 3.11 0.18
N ALA A 83 0.15 3.46 -0.79
CA ALA A 83 1.53 3.05 -0.88
C ALA A 83 2.45 4.26 -0.87
N ARG A 84 3.55 4.17 -0.09
CA ARG A 84 4.65 5.14 -0.15
C ARG A 84 5.97 4.44 -0.03
N CYS A 85 6.91 4.76 -0.91
CA CYS A 85 8.26 4.20 -0.91
C CYS A 85 9.30 5.31 -0.88
N ALA A 86 10.41 5.02 -0.21
CA ALA A 86 11.67 5.74 -0.33
C ALA A 86 12.69 4.80 -0.98
N ALA A 87 13.33 5.26 -2.05
CA ALA A 87 14.22 4.43 -2.86
C ALA A 87 15.46 5.18 -3.31
N LEU A 88 16.52 4.42 -3.63
CA LEU A 88 17.73 4.90 -4.28
C LEU A 88 17.83 4.24 -5.64
N SER A 89 17.86 5.05 -6.71
CA SER A 89 18.18 4.61 -8.06
C SER A 89 19.63 4.91 -8.36
N VAL A 90 20.38 3.91 -8.83
CA VAL A 90 21.78 4.03 -9.19
C VAL A 90 21.96 3.65 -10.66
N ALA A 91 22.61 4.53 -11.41
CA ALA A 91 23.09 4.29 -12.76
C ALA A 91 24.56 4.70 -12.86
N SER A 92 25.48 3.76 -12.70
CA SER A 92 26.93 4.02 -12.77
C SER A 92 27.68 2.86 -13.43
N GLY A 93 28.33 3.14 -14.56
CA GLY A 93 28.89 2.11 -15.44
C GLY A 93 27.84 1.06 -15.80
N ASP A 94 28.15 -0.21 -15.56
CA ASP A 94 27.24 -1.33 -15.80
C ASP A 94 26.22 -1.56 -14.67
N LYS A 95 26.34 -0.85 -13.55
CA LYS A 95 25.44 -0.98 -12.41
C LYS A 95 24.19 -0.13 -12.63
N LYS A 96 23.05 -0.80 -12.79
CA LYS A 96 21.73 -0.20 -12.85
C LYS A 96 20.80 -0.93 -11.91
N TYR A 97 20.39 -0.28 -10.83
CA TYR A 97 19.49 -0.87 -9.86
C TYR A 97 18.73 0.20 -9.09
N ILE A 98 17.60 -0.20 -8.54
CA ILE A 98 16.83 0.51 -7.54
C ILE A 98 16.65 -0.42 -6.33
N ASP A 99 16.88 0.10 -5.14
CA ASP A 99 16.52 -0.55 -3.88
C ASP A 99 15.86 0.46 -2.93
N GLY A 100 15.14 -0.03 -1.93
CA GLY A 100 14.41 0.85 -1.02
C GLY A 100 13.49 0.15 -0.04
N ALA A 101 12.61 0.94 0.55
CA ALA A 101 11.58 0.45 1.46
C ALA A 101 10.24 1.12 1.17
N CYS A 102 9.17 0.38 1.43
CA CYS A 102 7.80 0.77 1.19
C CYS A 102 6.94 0.53 2.43
N VAL A 103 5.94 1.39 2.60
CA VAL A 103 4.82 1.16 3.50
C VAL A 103 3.54 1.09 2.69
N LEU A 104 2.74 0.07 2.97
CA LEU A 104 1.35 -0.02 2.55
C LEU A 104 0.48 0.26 3.76
N ALA A 105 -0.54 1.09 3.63
CA ALA A 105 -1.51 1.36 4.70
C ALA A 105 -2.94 1.20 4.19
N ASP A 106 -3.75 0.42 4.90
CA ASP A 106 -5.15 0.22 4.56
C ASP A 106 -6.08 1.30 5.16
N SER A 107 -7.38 1.13 4.92
CA SER A 107 -8.43 2.04 5.40
C SER A 107 -8.57 2.09 6.93
N ASP A 108 -8.14 1.04 7.62
CA ASP A 108 -8.21 0.95 9.08
C ASP A 108 -6.96 1.61 9.72
N GLY A 109 -5.98 1.99 8.89
CA GLY A 109 -4.73 2.63 9.29
C GLY A 109 -3.61 1.63 9.57
N ASP A 110 -3.88 0.33 9.45
CA ASP A 110 -2.92 -0.75 9.66
C ASP A 110 -1.92 -0.81 8.50
N LYS A 111 -0.66 -1.10 8.83
CA LYS A 111 0.45 -0.96 7.90
C LYS A 111 1.21 -2.25 7.68
N ILE A 112 1.69 -2.44 6.47
CA ILE A 112 2.68 -3.44 6.08
C ILE A 112 3.94 -2.68 5.67
N PHE A 113 5.09 -3.14 6.13
CA PHE A 113 6.39 -2.57 5.77
C PHE A 113 7.19 -3.63 5.02
N SER A 114 7.75 -3.23 3.87
CA SER A 114 8.60 -4.08 3.05
C SER A 114 9.85 -3.34 2.58
N THR A 115 10.91 -4.09 2.32
CA THR A 115 12.09 -3.62 1.58
C THR A 115 12.07 -4.22 0.19
N PHE A 116 12.71 -3.61 -0.79
CA PHE A 116 12.85 -4.20 -2.12
C PHE A 116 14.23 -3.98 -2.71
N ASP A 117 14.61 -4.87 -3.63
CA ASP A 117 15.82 -4.77 -4.44
C ASP A 117 15.54 -5.28 -5.85
N THR A 118 15.82 -4.46 -6.86
CA THR A 118 15.66 -4.83 -8.28
C THR A 118 16.72 -5.83 -8.78
N ARG A 119 17.77 -6.06 -8.00
CA ARG A 119 18.77 -7.10 -8.27
C ARG A 119 18.32 -8.47 -7.79
N ASP A 120 17.36 -8.52 -6.86
CA ASP A 120 16.83 -9.76 -6.31
C ASP A 120 15.62 -10.22 -7.12
N VAL A 121 15.85 -11.12 -8.08
CA VAL A 121 14.81 -11.62 -8.98
C VAL A 121 14.51 -13.08 -8.66
N ASP A 122 13.24 -13.36 -8.32
CA ASP A 122 12.74 -14.72 -8.16
C ASP A 122 12.65 -15.43 -9.52
N LYS A 123 13.63 -16.29 -9.79
CA LYS A 123 13.73 -17.06 -11.04
C LYS A 123 12.58 -18.06 -11.24
N THR A 124 11.82 -18.37 -10.19
CA THR A 124 10.66 -19.26 -10.30
C THR A 124 9.43 -18.54 -10.85
N GLN A 125 9.45 -17.21 -10.89
CA GLN A 125 8.38 -16.37 -11.38
C GLN A 125 8.86 -15.55 -12.59
N PRO A 126 8.94 -16.17 -13.78
CA PRO A 126 9.58 -15.57 -14.94
C PRO A 126 8.90 -14.28 -15.41
N ASP A 127 7.65 -13.99 -15.05
CA ASP A 127 7.01 -12.73 -15.42
C ASP A 127 7.35 -11.57 -14.47
N MET A 128 7.92 -11.88 -13.29
CA MET A 128 8.28 -10.92 -12.23
C MET A 128 9.77 -10.61 -12.24
N LYS A 129 10.26 -10.04 -13.36
CA LYS A 129 11.70 -9.86 -13.62
C LYS A 129 12.31 -8.57 -13.07
N CYS A 130 11.54 -7.72 -12.37
CA CYS A 130 12.04 -6.41 -11.97
C CYS A 130 12.72 -6.43 -10.60
N GLY A 131 12.28 -7.28 -9.68
CA GLY A 131 12.84 -7.40 -8.35
C GLY A 131 11.94 -8.17 -7.40
N THR A 132 12.27 -8.10 -6.11
CA THR A 132 11.50 -8.73 -5.04
C THR A 132 11.34 -7.80 -3.85
N HIS A 133 10.10 -7.64 -3.37
CA HIS A 133 9.85 -7.10 -2.04
C HIS A 133 9.95 -8.21 -0.99
N ILE A 134 10.49 -7.88 0.19
CA ILE A 134 10.48 -8.70 1.38
C ILE A 134 9.64 -7.98 2.44
N ILE A 135 8.55 -8.59 2.86
CA ILE A 135 7.70 -8.05 3.94
C ILE A 135 8.43 -8.31 5.26
N THR A 136 8.81 -7.22 5.94
CA THR A 136 9.61 -7.29 7.18
C THR A 136 8.79 -7.06 8.45
N GLY A 137 7.53 -6.62 8.32
CA GLY A 137 6.64 -6.46 9.46
C GLY A 137 5.37 -5.68 9.16
N GLY A 138 4.55 -5.50 10.19
CA GLY A 138 3.30 -4.76 10.10
C GLY A 138 2.74 -4.35 11.46
N THR A 139 1.66 -3.57 11.43
CA THR A 139 0.93 -3.08 12.61
C THR A 139 -0.49 -3.63 12.66
N GLY A 140 -1.17 -3.48 13.81
CA GLY A 140 -2.56 -3.91 14.01
C GLY A 140 -2.79 -5.35 13.54
N LYS A 141 -3.74 -5.55 12.63
CA LYS A 141 -4.06 -6.89 12.11
C LYS A 141 -2.96 -7.54 11.26
N TYR A 142 -1.96 -6.78 10.83
CA TYR A 142 -0.76 -7.29 10.14
C TYR A 142 0.43 -7.50 11.08
N LYS A 143 0.26 -7.36 12.41
CA LYS A 143 1.35 -7.59 13.35
C LYS A 143 1.91 -9.00 13.20
N GLY A 144 3.22 -9.12 12.96
CA GLY A 144 3.90 -10.40 12.75
C GLY A 144 3.87 -10.91 11.30
N ILE A 145 3.37 -10.11 10.35
CA ILE A 145 3.40 -10.46 8.93
C ILE A 145 4.84 -10.57 8.41
N THR A 146 5.07 -11.58 7.60
CA THR A 146 6.28 -11.82 6.81
C THR A 146 5.89 -12.36 5.44
N GLY A 147 6.77 -12.25 4.45
CA GLY A 147 6.44 -12.70 3.10
C GLY A 147 7.36 -12.15 2.03
N THR A 148 7.05 -12.49 0.79
CA THR A 148 7.81 -12.10 -0.41
C THR A 148 6.85 -11.68 -1.51
N GLU A 149 7.25 -10.68 -2.28
CA GLU A 149 6.46 -10.11 -3.38
C GLU A 149 7.38 -9.85 -4.60
N PRO A 150 7.68 -10.89 -5.39
CA PRO A 150 8.30 -10.69 -6.69
C PRO A 150 7.43 -9.79 -7.57
N PHE A 151 8.07 -8.87 -8.28
CA PHE A 151 7.36 -7.84 -9.04
C PHE A 151 7.92 -7.62 -10.45
N ALA A 152 7.04 -7.10 -11.31
CA ALA A 152 7.35 -6.59 -12.63
C ALA A 152 7.30 -5.05 -12.66
N CYS A 153 7.93 -4.44 -13.66
CA CYS A 153 7.92 -3.00 -13.84
C CYS A 153 7.34 -2.67 -15.21
N ILE A 154 6.19 -2.00 -15.24
CA ILE A 154 5.50 -1.60 -16.47
C ILE A 154 5.45 -0.07 -16.52
N ALA A 155 6.44 0.52 -17.19
CA ALA A 155 6.49 1.96 -17.37
C ALA A 155 5.27 2.45 -18.16
N MET A 156 4.62 3.49 -17.66
CA MET A 156 3.54 4.16 -18.38
C MET A 156 4.10 5.26 -19.29
N PRO A 157 3.32 5.73 -20.29
CA PRO A 157 3.70 6.87 -21.10
C PRO A 157 4.08 8.09 -20.24
N ALA A 158 5.02 8.89 -20.76
CA ALA A 158 5.50 10.08 -20.06
C ALA A 158 4.35 11.04 -19.76
N LEU A 159 4.33 11.57 -18.53
CA LEU A 159 3.41 12.63 -18.13
C LEU A 159 3.83 13.95 -18.79
N ALA A 160 2.84 14.80 -19.09
CA ALA A 160 3.10 16.16 -19.50
C ALA A 160 3.38 17.04 -18.26
N GLY A 161 4.24 18.05 -18.42
CA GLY A 161 4.51 19.05 -17.39
C GLY A 161 5.86 18.89 -16.68
N PRO A 162 6.22 19.84 -15.79
CA PRO A 162 7.50 19.84 -15.09
C PRO A 162 7.53 18.85 -13.90
N GLY A 163 8.73 18.49 -13.44
CA GLY A 163 8.94 17.79 -12.17
C GLY A 163 9.41 16.33 -12.27
N ASP A 164 9.77 15.87 -13.47
CA ASP A 164 10.39 14.55 -13.72
C ASP A 164 9.61 13.38 -13.11
N TYR A 165 8.28 13.52 -13.08
CA TYR A 165 7.39 12.48 -12.61
C TYR A 165 7.34 11.33 -13.61
N THR A 166 7.45 10.11 -13.10
CA THR A 166 7.25 8.89 -13.89
C THR A 166 6.14 8.06 -13.29
N ALA A 167 5.28 7.52 -14.14
CA ALA A 167 4.20 6.64 -13.73
C ALA A 167 4.56 5.20 -14.09
N MET A 168 4.26 4.27 -13.19
CA MET A 168 4.54 2.86 -13.39
C MET A 168 3.48 2.02 -12.71
N ASP A 169 3.03 0.99 -13.42
CA ASP A 169 2.33 -0.12 -12.80
C ASP A 169 3.35 -1.16 -12.36
N ILE A 170 3.28 -1.54 -11.09
CA ILE A 170 4.11 -2.58 -10.49
C ILE A 170 3.21 -3.77 -10.11
N PRO A 171 3.03 -4.76 -11.00
CA PRO A 171 2.41 -6.02 -10.64
C PRO A 171 3.28 -6.80 -9.66
N HIS A 172 2.66 -7.38 -8.64
CA HIS A 172 3.27 -8.24 -7.64
C HIS A 172 2.59 -9.60 -7.63
N ASN A 173 3.35 -10.64 -7.30
CA ASN A 173 2.82 -11.93 -6.88
C ASN A 173 3.20 -12.20 -5.42
N THR A 174 2.31 -11.84 -4.51
CA THR A 174 2.62 -11.88 -3.07
C THR A 174 2.31 -13.21 -2.44
N ALA A 175 3.18 -13.64 -1.53
CA ALA A 175 2.93 -14.67 -0.53
C ALA A 175 3.22 -14.12 0.86
N TRP A 176 2.33 -14.39 1.83
CA TRP A 176 2.50 -13.92 3.21
C TRP A 176 2.13 -14.99 4.26
N GLU A 177 2.64 -14.77 5.47
CA GLU A 177 2.25 -15.46 6.71
C GLU A 177 2.25 -14.46 7.88
N ILE A 178 1.29 -14.59 8.80
CA ILE A 178 1.14 -13.82 10.05
C ILE A 178 1.20 -14.81 11.22
N LYS A 179 2.18 -14.62 12.10
CA LYS A 179 2.43 -15.49 13.27
C LYS A 179 1.62 -15.08 14.48
#